data_AF-A0A254N5W1-F1
#
_entry.id   AF-A0A254N5W1-F1
#
_cell.length_a   1.000
_cell.length_b   1.000
_cell.length_c   1.000
_cell.angle_alpha   90.00
_cell.angle_beta   90.00
_cell.angle_gamma   90.00
#
_symmetry.space_group_name_H-M   'P 1'
#
loop_
_entity.id
_entity.type
_entity.pdbx_description
1 polymer ?
#
loop_
_entity_poly.entity_id
_entity_poly.type
_entity_poly.pdbx_seq_one_letter_code
_entity_poly.pdbx_strand_id
1 'polypeptide(L)'
;MIYGIGTDICDIRRIEATLARRGERFAEKVLGPDELRVFRARRARSEARGLRYLATRFSAKESFSKAIGLGLHLPMRLPDCQILNEASGKPVLNLLGPLADWCAQRRLSGWVTLSDESDYAVSFVVMEQAPA
;
A
#
# COMPACT_ATOMS: atom_id res chain seq x y z
N MET A 1 18.92 -11.95 2.72
CA MET A 1 18.97 -12.07 1.24
C MET A 1 17.69 -11.48 0.67
N ILE A 2 17.69 -10.93 -0.54
CA ILE A 2 16.45 -10.49 -1.19
C ILE A 2 15.52 -11.71 -1.33
N TYR A 3 14.32 -11.60 -0.76
CA TYR A 3 13.26 -12.60 -0.88
C TYR A 3 12.49 -12.42 -2.20
N GLY A 4 12.19 -11.17 -2.53
CA GLY A 4 11.47 -10.82 -3.75
C GLY A 4 11.36 -9.32 -3.95
N ILE A 5 11.03 -8.93 -5.17
CA ILE A 5 10.81 -7.53 -5.56
C ILE A 5 9.43 -7.39 -6.18
N GLY A 6 8.86 -6.20 -6.09
CA GLY A 6 7.61 -5.88 -6.75
C GLY A 6 7.53 -4.42 -7.12
N THR A 7 6.88 -4.17 -8.25
CA THR A 7 6.58 -2.82 -8.71
C THR A 7 5.18 -2.79 -9.30
N ASP A 8 4.58 -1.61 -9.27
CA ASP A 8 3.29 -1.35 -9.84
C ASP A 8 3.18 0.10 -10.29
N ILE A 9 2.40 0.32 -11.33
CA ILE A 9 2.02 1.65 -11.81
C ILE A 9 0.49 1.74 -11.85
N CYS A 10 -0.03 2.77 -11.22
CA CYS A 10 -1.46 2.98 -11.01
C CYS A 10 -1.88 4.27 -11.71
N ASP A 11 -2.88 4.16 -12.59
CA ASP A 11 -3.53 5.31 -13.22
C ASP A 11 -4.50 5.96 -12.21
N ILE A 12 -4.20 7.19 -11.80
CA ILE A 12 -4.94 7.93 -10.78
C ILE A 12 -6.39 8.18 -11.24
N ARG A 13 -6.62 8.35 -12.54
CA ARG A 13 -7.96 8.59 -13.11
C ARG A 13 -8.85 7.35 -12.95
N ARG A 14 -8.27 6.14 -12.98
CA ARG A 14 -9.00 4.89 -12.72
C ARG A 14 -9.40 4.77 -11.25
N ILE A 15 -8.53 5.20 -10.34
CA ILE A 15 -8.83 5.28 -8.91
C ILE A 15 -9.93 6.30 -8.66
N GLU A 16 -9.86 7.47 -9.29
CA GLU A 16 -10.86 8.52 -9.21
C GLU A 16 -12.24 8.04 -9.68
N ALA A 17 -12.32 7.48 -10.89
CA ALA A 17 -13.56 6.95 -11.43
C ALA A 17 -14.17 5.86 -10.53
N THR A 18 -13.32 5.00 -9.93
CA THR A 18 -13.79 3.97 -9.00
C THR A 18 -14.27 4.56 -7.68
N LEU A 19 -13.55 5.54 -7.13
CA LEU A 19 -13.91 6.23 -5.90
C LEU A 19 -15.21 7.03 -6.07
N ALA A 20 -15.38 7.73 -7.20
CA ALA A 20 -16.62 8.44 -7.52
C ALA A 20 -17.82 7.51 -7.59
N ARG A 21 -17.66 6.33 -8.22
CA ARG A 21 -18.74 5.34 -8.36
C ARG A 21 -19.08 4.59 -7.08
N ARG A 22 -18.08 4.23 -6.27
CA ARG A 22 -18.25 3.35 -5.09
C ARG A 22 -18.23 4.10 -3.76
N GLY A 23 -17.87 5.37 -3.78
CA GLY A 23 -17.68 6.19 -2.59
C GLY A 23 -16.58 5.62 -1.67
N GLU A 24 -16.68 6.01 -0.40
CA GLU A 24 -15.67 5.69 0.62
C GLU A 24 -15.50 4.18 0.87
N ARG A 25 -16.51 3.36 0.57
CA ARG A 25 -16.42 1.89 0.62
C ARG A 25 -15.28 1.32 -0.22
N PHE A 26 -14.87 2.01 -1.29
CA PHE A 26 -13.69 1.59 -2.05
C PHE A 26 -12.41 1.86 -1.27
N ALA A 27 -12.28 3.04 -0.66
CA ALA A 27 -11.14 3.37 0.19
C ALA A 27 -11.03 2.39 1.37
N GLU A 28 -12.15 2.03 2.01
CA GLU A 28 -12.19 1.04 3.11
C GLU A 28 -11.79 -0.38 2.70
N LYS A 29 -11.94 -0.73 1.41
CA LYS A 29 -11.47 -2.01 0.88
C LYS A 29 -9.99 -2.03 0.58
N VAL A 30 -9.39 -0.86 0.32
CA VAL A 30 -7.97 -0.74 -0.05
C VAL A 30 -7.13 -0.43 1.18
N LEU A 31 -7.55 0.53 2.00
CA LEU A 31 -6.77 1.11 3.08
C LEU A 31 -7.00 0.38 4.40
N GLY A 32 -5.95 0.25 5.19
CA GLY A 32 -6.06 -0.20 6.57
C GLY A 32 -6.57 0.92 7.49
N PRO A 33 -6.80 0.60 8.78
CA PRO A 33 -7.43 1.52 9.73
C PRO A 33 -6.62 2.82 9.94
N ASP A 34 -5.29 2.75 9.97
CA ASP A 34 -4.44 3.92 10.19
C ASP A 34 -4.32 4.76 8.92
N GLU A 35 -4.23 4.10 7.76
CA GLU A 35 -4.25 4.77 6.47
C GLU A 35 -5.58 5.48 6.19
N LEU A 36 -6.72 4.90 6.61
CA LEU A 36 -8.04 5.54 6.49
C LEU A 36 -8.09 6.87 7.23
N ARG A 37 -7.49 6.94 8.44
CA ARG A 37 -7.39 8.19 9.20
C ARG A 37 -6.61 9.25 8.41
N VAL A 38 -5.48 8.87 7.84
CA VAL A 38 -4.65 9.77 7.01
C VAL A 38 -5.38 10.18 5.73
N PHE A 39 -6.03 9.24 5.05
CA PHE A 39 -6.81 9.49 3.83
C PHE A 39 -7.93 10.50 4.08
N ARG A 40 -8.75 10.30 5.12
CA ARG A 40 -9.83 11.22 5.50
C ARG A 40 -9.29 12.62 5.80
N ALA A 41 -8.21 12.71 6.57
CA ALA A 41 -7.58 13.99 6.90
C ALA A 41 -7.02 14.71 5.66
N ARG A 42 -6.39 13.98 4.73
CA ARG A 42 -5.87 14.56 3.48
C ARG A 42 -7.00 14.99 2.55
N ARG A 43 -8.03 14.16 2.41
CA ARG A 43 -9.20 14.43 1.55
C ARG A 43 -9.98 15.66 2.04
N ALA A 44 -10.15 15.81 3.36
CA ALA A 44 -10.78 16.98 3.95
C ALA A 44 -10.03 18.30 3.65
N ARG A 45 -8.70 18.23 3.47
CA ARG A 45 -7.90 19.41 3.04
C ARG A 45 -7.97 19.66 1.54
N SER A 46 -8.04 18.59 0.74
CA SER A 46 -8.15 18.65 -0.72
C SER A 46 -8.50 17.28 -1.26
N GLU A 47 -9.54 17.21 -2.09
CA GLU A 47 -9.98 15.96 -2.71
C GLU A 47 -8.84 15.30 -3.51
N ALA A 48 -8.09 16.08 -4.29
CA ALA A 48 -6.92 15.61 -5.05
C ALA A 48 -5.83 14.99 -4.15
N ARG A 49 -5.59 15.53 -2.95
CA ARG A 49 -4.61 14.96 -2.00
C ARG A 49 -5.08 13.63 -1.42
N GLY A 50 -6.38 13.49 -1.16
CA GLY A 50 -6.98 12.23 -0.76
C GLY A 50 -6.88 11.18 -1.86
N LEU A 51 -7.20 11.58 -3.10
CA LEU A 51 -7.14 10.72 -4.28
C LEU A 51 -5.71 10.19 -4.55
N ARG A 52 -4.71 11.07 -4.59
CA ARG A 52 -3.29 10.69 -4.76
C ARG A 52 -2.80 9.78 -3.64
N TYR A 53 -3.24 10.04 -2.41
CA TYR A 53 -2.94 9.16 -1.29
C TYR A 53 -3.51 7.76 -1.51
N LEU A 54 -4.80 7.64 -1.86
CA LEU A 54 -5.41 6.34 -2.14
C LEU A 54 -4.72 5.60 -3.29
N ALA A 55 -4.38 6.31 -4.38
CA ALA A 55 -3.73 5.72 -5.55
C ALA A 55 -2.32 5.19 -5.23
N THR A 56 -1.49 5.97 -4.52
CA THR A 56 -0.16 5.53 -4.10
C THR A 56 -0.20 4.33 -3.16
N ARG A 57 -1.20 4.26 -2.26
CA ARG A 57 -1.40 3.09 -1.38
C ARG A 57 -1.84 1.87 -2.14
N PHE A 58 -2.73 2.03 -3.12
CA PHE A 58 -3.14 0.94 -3.99
C PHE A 58 -1.92 0.34 -4.71
N SER A 59 -1.13 1.18 -5.37
CA SER A 59 0.09 0.77 -6.09
C SER A 59 1.10 0.08 -5.17
N ALA A 60 1.37 0.64 -3.99
CA ALA A 60 2.32 0.09 -3.04
C ALA A 60 1.90 -1.28 -2.48
N LYS A 61 0.60 -1.50 -2.28
CA LYS A 61 0.07 -2.79 -1.82
C LYS A 61 0.12 -3.84 -2.92
N GLU A 62 -0.10 -3.48 -4.18
CA GLU A 62 0.14 -4.40 -5.30
C GLU A 62 1.62 -4.71 -5.50
N SER A 63 2.50 -3.73 -5.32
CA SER A 63 3.96 -3.95 -5.35
C SER A 63 4.39 -4.89 -4.22
N PHE A 64 3.86 -4.71 -3.01
CA PHE A 64 4.12 -5.60 -1.89
C PHE A 64 3.61 -7.03 -2.16
N SER A 65 2.39 -7.17 -2.69
CA SER A 65 1.80 -8.48 -2.97
C SER A 65 2.60 -9.29 -3.99
N LYS A 66 3.19 -8.62 -4.99
CA LYS A 66 4.14 -9.19 -5.97
C LYS A 66 5.45 -9.57 -5.28
N ALA A 67 6.00 -8.70 -4.44
CA ALA A 67 7.28 -8.92 -3.77
C ALA A 67 7.27 -10.11 -2.79
N ILE A 68 6.13 -10.40 -2.15
CA ILE A 68 5.97 -11.57 -1.28
C ILE A 68 5.51 -12.84 -2.01
N GLY A 69 5.24 -12.76 -3.32
CA GLY A 69 4.84 -13.89 -4.15
C GLY A 69 3.43 -14.45 -3.93
N LEU A 70 2.58 -13.79 -3.14
CA LEU A 70 1.21 -14.23 -2.87
C LEU A 70 0.18 -13.64 -3.84
N GLY A 71 0.47 -12.51 -4.48
CA GLY A 71 -0.56 -11.71 -5.14
C GLY A 71 -1.68 -11.33 -4.15
N LEU A 72 -2.93 -11.20 -4.63
CA LEU A 72 -4.08 -10.89 -3.78
C LEU A 72 -4.78 -12.14 -3.22
N HIS A 73 -3.99 -13.16 -2.87
CA HIS A 73 -4.46 -14.39 -2.22
C HIS A 73 -4.12 -14.38 -0.73
N LEU A 74 -5.00 -14.99 0.09
CA LEU A 74 -4.81 -15.05 1.54
C LEU A 74 -3.43 -15.64 1.92
N PRO A 75 -2.76 -15.10 2.95
CA PRO A 75 -3.25 -14.06 3.88
C PRO A 75 -3.14 -12.62 3.37
N MET A 76 -2.67 -12.37 2.14
CA MET A 76 -2.55 -11.01 1.61
C MET A 76 -3.93 -10.41 1.30
N ARG A 77 -4.32 -9.42 2.11
CA ARG A 77 -5.47 -8.55 1.88
C ARG A 77 -5.00 -7.10 1.90
N LEU A 78 -5.57 -6.27 1.03
CA LEU A 78 -5.15 -4.87 0.90
C LEU A 78 -5.16 -4.10 2.24
N PRO A 79 -6.22 -4.16 3.08
CA PRO A 79 -6.24 -3.42 4.35
C PRO A 79 -5.22 -3.91 5.38
N ASP A 80 -4.79 -5.17 5.27
CA ASP A 80 -3.85 -5.80 6.21
C ASP A 80 -2.39 -5.43 5.88
N CYS A 81 -2.12 -4.87 4.70
CA CYS A 81 -0.84 -4.28 4.33
C CYS A 81 -0.97 -2.75 4.34
N GLN A 82 -0.53 -2.08 5.41
CA GLN A 82 -0.55 -0.61 5.47
C GLN A 82 0.79 -0.02 5.07
N ILE A 83 0.77 1.10 4.34
CA ILE A 83 1.94 1.93 4.07
C ILE A 83 1.78 3.24 4.85
N LEU A 84 2.54 3.37 5.92
CA LEU A 84 2.56 4.56 6.76
C LEU A 84 3.83 5.36 6.48
N ASN A 85 4.00 6.48 7.18
CA ASN A 85 5.21 7.30 7.07
C ASN A 85 5.79 7.51 8.46
N GLU A 86 7.11 7.42 8.57
CA GLU A 86 7.85 7.92 9.73
C GLU A 86 7.70 9.45 9.86
N ALA A 87 8.11 10.00 11.00
CA ALA A 87 8.15 11.46 11.20
C ALA A 87 9.02 12.19 10.16
N SER A 88 10.04 11.51 9.62
CA SER A 88 10.90 11.97 8.52
C SER A 88 10.18 12.08 7.18
N GLY A 89 8.98 11.51 7.05
CA GLY A 89 8.26 11.37 5.79
C GLY A 89 8.60 10.10 5.02
N LYS A 90 9.58 9.30 5.45
CA LYS A 90 9.93 8.02 4.80
C LYS A 90 8.77 7.02 4.90
N PRO A 91 8.33 6.39 3.79
CA PRO A 91 7.28 5.38 3.83
C PRO A 91 7.77 4.05 4.42
N VAL A 92 6.90 3.37 5.17
CA VAL A 92 7.19 2.10 5.86
C VAL A 92 6.03 1.13 5.77
N LEU A 93 6.35 -0.17 5.74
CA LEU A 93 5.37 -1.26 5.81
C LEU A 93 4.89 -1.44 7.25
N ASN A 94 3.59 -1.47 7.45
CA ASN A 94 2.93 -1.82 8.71
C ASN A 94 1.91 -2.93 8.42
N LEU A 95 2.28 -4.17 8.74
CA LEU A 95 1.47 -5.35 8.44
C LEU A 95 0.59 -5.70 9.63
N LEU A 96 -0.63 -6.17 9.36
CA LEU A 96 -1.62 -6.52 10.38
C LEU A 96 -2.03 -7.99 10.30
N GLY A 97 -2.48 -8.51 11.45
CA GLY A 97 -3.17 -9.80 11.56
C GLY A 97 -2.40 -10.97 10.92
N PRO A 98 -3.10 -11.90 10.24
CA PRO A 98 -2.48 -13.09 9.66
C PRO A 98 -1.36 -12.81 8.65
N LEU A 99 -1.39 -11.65 7.98
CA LEU A 99 -0.33 -11.26 7.05
C LEU A 99 0.96 -10.90 7.78
N ALA A 100 0.85 -10.22 8.93
CA ALA A 100 2.00 -9.93 9.80
C ALA A 100 2.62 -11.22 10.32
N ASP A 101 1.80 -12.15 10.83
CA ASP A 101 2.25 -13.45 11.33
C ASP A 101 2.95 -14.25 10.23
N TRP A 102 2.38 -14.29 9.03
CA TRP A 102 2.95 -14.99 7.89
C TRP A 102 4.33 -14.46 7.49
N CYS A 103 4.52 -13.14 7.51
CA CYS A 103 5.80 -12.49 7.23
C CYS A 103 6.81 -12.74 8.36
N ALA A 104 6.38 -12.63 9.62
CA ALA A 104 7.22 -12.84 10.78
C ALA A 104 7.77 -14.28 10.85
N GLN A 105 6.92 -15.29 10.61
CA GLN A 105 7.33 -16.70 10.56
C GLN A 105 8.40 -16.97 9.48
N ARG A 106 8.40 -16.17 8.42
CA ARG A 106 9.38 -16.25 7.33
C ARG A 106 10.56 -15.30 7.53
N ARG A 107 10.62 -14.56 8.64
CA ARG A 107 11.63 -13.53 8.94
C ARG A 107 11.76 -12.51 7.82
N LEU A 108 10.61 -12.08 7.28
CA LEU A 108 10.55 -11.10 6.20
C LEU A 108 10.48 -9.67 6.75
N SER A 109 11.34 -8.82 6.20
CA SER A 109 11.29 -7.36 6.33
C SER A 109 11.31 -6.76 4.93
N GLY A 110 10.99 -5.47 4.80
CA GLY A 110 11.02 -4.87 3.48
C GLY A 110 11.09 -3.36 3.46
N TRP A 111 11.44 -2.88 2.28
CA TRP A 111 11.56 -1.48 1.94
C TRP A 111 10.47 -1.15 0.93
N VAL A 112 9.84 0.00 1.10
CA VAL A 112 8.85 0.53 0.17
C VAL A 112 9.25 1.95 -0.21
N THR A 113 9.04 2.30 -1.47
CA THR A 113 9.10 3.68 -1.94
C THR A 113 7.97 3.92 -2.93
N LEU A 114 7.49 5.16 -2.98
CA LEU A 114 6.38 5.58 -3.81
C LEU A 114 6.66 6.97 -4.38
N SER A 115 6.21 7.19 -5.61
CA SER A 115 6.24 8.46 -6.30
C SER A 115 4.90 8.62 -7.02
N ASP A 116 4.43 9.85 -7.16
CA ASP A 116 3.26 10.17 -7.96
C ASP A 116 3.48 11.45 -8.76
N GLU A 117 2.80 11.51 -9.89
CA GLU A 117 2.59 12.72 -10.66
C GLU A 117 1.09 12.83 -11.01
N SER A 118 0.70 13.75 -11.89
CA SER A 118 -0.71 14.10 -12.13
C SER A 118 -1.58 12.91 -12.51
N ASP A 119 -1.09 12.04 -13.39
CA ASP A 119 -1.87 10.92 -13.92
C ASP A 119 -1.49 9.56 -13.32
N TYR A 120 -0.29 9.45 -12.75
CA TYR A 120 0.27 8.15 -12.37
C TYR A 120 0.85 8.15 -10.96
N ALA A 121 0.63 7.05 -10.25
CA ALA A 121 1.38 6.69 -9.06
C ALA A 121 2.21 5.44 -9.35
N VAL A 122 3.44 5.39 -8.87
CA VAL A 122 4.35 4.25 -9.02
C VAL A 122 4.93 3.90 -7.66
N SER A 123 5.17 2.62 -7.44
CA SER A 123 5.87 2.17 -6.23
C SER A 123 6.79 0.99 -6.50
N PHE A 124 7.77 0.85 -5.60
CA PHE A 124 8.70 -0.25 -5.58
C PHE A 124 8.77 -0.82 -4.17
N VAL A 125 8.78 -2.14 -4.08
CA VAL A 125 8.97 -2.88 -2.83
C VAL A 125 10.10 -3.88 -3.01
N VAL A 126 10.98 -3.94 -2.02
CA VAL A 126 12.01 -4.97 -1.89
C VAL A 126 11.79 -5.67 -0.57
N MET A 127 11.52 -6.98 -0.61
CA MET A 127 11.43 -7.82 0.58
C MET A 127 12.74 -8.57 0.78
N GLU A 128 13.17 -8.65 2.03
CA GLU A 128 14.37 -9.33 2.46
C GLU A 128 14.01 -10.41 3.47
N GLN A 129 14.74 -11.51 3.44
CA GLN A 129 14.63 -12.60 4.41
C GLN A 129 15.89 -12.67 5.25
N ALA A 130 15.73 -12.63 6.57
CA ALA A 130 16.83 -12.85 7.50
C ALA A 130 17.30 -14.32 7.46
N PRO A 131 18.59 -14.59 7.74
CA PRO A 131 19.10 -15.94 7.87
C PRO A 131 18.28 -16.79 8.86
N ALA A 132 18.37 -18.12 8.71
CA ALA A 132 17.78 -19.07 9.65
C ALA A 132 18.50 -19.03 11.00
#